data_AF-A0A6M5IVQ3-F1
#
_entry.id   AF-A0A6M5IVQ3-F1
#
_cell.length_a   1.000
_cell.length_b   1.000
_cell.length_c   1.000
_cell.angle_alpha   90.00
_cell.angle_beta   90.00
_cell.angle_gamma   90.00
#
_symmetry.space_group_name_H-M   'P 1'
#
loop_
_entity.id
_entity.type
_entity.pdbx_description
1 polymer ?
#
loop_
_entity_poly.entity_id
_entity_poly.type
_entity_poly.pdbx_seq_one_letter_code
_entity_poly.pdbx_strand_id
1 'polypeptide(L)'
;MSDTISAPRSAHVVEPPHDLTDMLELARFLENHSAPAVLLGPDGEQIALPIVAYDVLKQVVSALERGASVSVEPIDRQLTTQQAADLLGVSRNTLVRLLDEHELPFERLGQSRHRRLRLHDVLAYRERKRADRRSRLDELTRQAAEDGLDDVDPETYREALADARKS
;
A
#
# COMPACT_ATOMS: atom_id res chain seq x y z
N MET A 1 -37.00 -6.39 -16.76
CA MET A 1 -36.24 -7.23 -15.80
C MET A 1 -35.13 -6.35 -15.28
N SER A 2 -35.26 -5.96 -14.02
CA SER A 2 -34.65 -4.75 -13.46
C SER A 2 -33.14 -4.86 -13.28
N ASP A 3 -32.44 -3.88 -13.84
CA ASP A 3 -31.06 -3.55 -13.54
C ASP A 3 -30.91 -3.21 -12.05
N THR A 4 -30.22 -4.07 -11.30
CA THR A 4 -29.66 -3.70 -10.00
C THR A 4 -28.18 -3.36 -10.23
N ILE A 5 -27.92 -2.13 -10.65
CA ILE A 5 -26.57 -1.56 -10.60
C ILE A 5 -26.24 -1.42 -9.12
N SER A 6 -25.48 -2.40 -8.59
CA SER A 6 -24.84 -2.31 -7.30
C SER A 6 -23.97 -1.05 -7.29
N ALA A 7 -24.41 -0.02 -6.56
CA ALA A 7 -23.66 1.21 -6.41
C ALA A 7 -22.25 0.90 -5.88
N PRO A 8 -21.18 1.50 -6.44
CA PRO A 8 -19.85 1.33 -5.87
C PRO A 8 -19.85 1.94 -4.46
N ARG A 9 -19.70 1.11 -3.42
CA ARG A 9 -19.37 1.59 -2.07
C ARG A 9 -18.03 2.31 -2.19
N SER A 10 -18.06 3.64 -2.07
CA SER A 10 -16.89 4.51 -2.18
C SER A 10 -15.86 4.14 -1.13
N ALA A 11 -14.60 4.11 -1.53
CA ALA A 11 -13.46 4.10 -0.62
C ALA A 11 -13.59 5.29 0.33
N HIS A 12 -13.82 5.04 1.62
CA HIS A 12 -13.81 6.11 2.60
C HIS A 12 -12.37 6.28 3.09
N VAL A 13 -11.68 7.26 2.53
CA VAL A 13 -10.36 7.67 3.02
C VAL A 13 -10.59 8.58 4.23
N VAL A 14 -10.05 8.17 5.37
CA VAL A 14 -9.99 8.99 6.59
C VAL A 14 -8.66 9.72 6.56
N GLU A 15 -8.72 11.06 6.49
CA GLU A 15 -7.54 11.91 6.64
C GLU A 15 -7.19 12.07 8.12
N PRO A 16 -5.90 12.19 8.47
CA PRO A 16 -5.50 12.49 9.83
C PRO A 16 -6.09 13.83 10.28
N PRO A 17 -6.56 13.94 11.53
CA PRO A 17 -7.10 15.19 12.04
C PRO A 17 -6.00 16.27 12.10
N HIS A 18 -6.39 17.54 11.96
CA HIS A 18 -5.46 18.67 12.06
C HIS A 18 -4.82 18.78 13.45
N ASP A 19 -5.55 18.38 14.50
CA ASP A 19 -5.05 18.24 15.85
C ASP A 19 -4.90 16.74 16.18
N LEU A 20 -3.66 16.34 16.49
CA LEU A 20 -3.31 14.95 16.78
C LEU A 20 -3.31 14.64 18.28
N THR A 21 -3.63 15.60 19.16
CA THR A 21 -3.54 15.43 20.62
C THR A 21 -4.33 14.21 21.11
N ASP A 22 -5.61 14.15 20.74
CA ASP A 22 -6.50 13.03 21.10
C ASP A 22 -6.05 11.70 20.47
N MET A 23 -5.50 11.76 19.25
CA MET A 23 -4.99 10.57 18.55
C MET A 23 -3.73 10.00 19.22
N LEU A 24 -2.82 10.87 19.67
CA LEU A 24 -1.62 10.47 20.40
C LEU A 24 -1.96 9.91 21.77
N GLU A 25 -2.97 10.46 22.45
CA GLU A 25 -3.46 9.90 23.71
C GLU A 25 -4.07 8.51 23.51
N LEU A 26 -4.93 8.37 22.49
CA LEU A 26 -5.52 7.09 22.13
C LEU A 26 -4.46 6.07 21.70
N ALA A 27 -3.46 6.46 20.93
CA ALA A 27 -2.37 5.59 20.50
C ALA A 27 -1.59 5.06 21.70
N ARG A 28 -1.15 5.94 22.62
CA ARG A 28 -0.48 5.55 23.86
C ARG A 28 -1.36 4.63 24.72
N PHE A 29 -2.66 4.89 24.79
CA PHE A 29 -3.60 4.02 25.48
C PHE A 29 -3.60 2.62 24.85
N LEU A 30 -3.74 2.52 23.53
CA LEU A 30 -3.75 1.25 22.82
C LEU A 30 -2.40 0.52 22.87
N GLU A 31 -1.27 1.22 22.91
CA GLU A 31 0.06 0.61 23.04
C GLU A 31 0.26 -0.05 24.41
N ASN A 32 -0.16 0.63 25.48
CA ASN A 32 0.06 0.19 26.85
C ASN A 32 -0.97 -0.81 27.37
N HIS A 33 -2.07 -1.01 26.63
CA HIS A 33 -3.13 -1.93 26.99
C HIS A 33 -3.27 -3.04 25.95
N SER A 34 -3.64 -4.22 26.43
CA SER A 34 -4.01 -5.36 25.60
C SER A 34 -5.50 -5.66 25.82
N ALA A 35 -6.12 -6.38 24.89
CA ALA A 35 -7.51 -6.84 25.04
C ALA A 35 -7.74 -7.53 26.40
N PRO A 36 -8.95 -7.45 26.97
CA PRO A 36 -10.21 -7.03 26.36
C PRO A 36 -10.43 -5.50 26.36
N ALA A 37 -11.13 -5.00 25.34
CA ALA A 37 -11.62 -3.62 25.25
C ALA A 37 -13.14 -3.61 25.02
N VAL A 38 -13.81 -2.52 25.41
CA VAL A 38 -15.24 -2.29 25.16
C VAL A 38 -15.43 -1.05 24.31
N LEU A 39 -16.39 -1.08 23.40
CA LEU A 39 -16.89 0.08 22.70
C LEU A 39 -18.10 0.61 23.47
N LEU A 40 -18.06 1.88 23.85
CA LEU A 40 -19.17 2.60 24.48
C LEU A 40 -19.98 3.33 23.40
N GLY A 41 -21.27 3.00 23.30
CA GLY A 41 -22.22 3.65 22.43
C GLY A 41 -22.64 5.04 22.96
N PRO A 42 -23.17 5.92 22.09
CA PRO A 42 -23.63 7.26 22.49
C PRO A 42 -24.76 7.26 23.54
N ASP A 43 -25.48 6.16 23.66
CA ASP A 43 -26.57 5.90 24.61
C ASP A 43 -26.09 5.21 25.90
N GLY A 44 -24.79 4.94 26.03
CA GLY A 44 -24.19 4.23 27.14
C GLY A 44 -24.20 2.71 27.01
N GLU A 45 -24.71 2.15 25.90
CA GLU A 45 -24.59 0.72 25.62
C GLU A 45 -23.12 0.32 25.49
N GLN A 46 -22.74 -0.85 26.01
CA GLN A 46 -21.38 -1.36 25.90
C GLN A 46 -21.36 -2.69 25.16
N ILE A 47 -20.44 -2.79 24.20
CA ILE A 47 -20.17 -4.04 23.49
C ILE A 47 -18.68 -4.38 23.60
N ALA A 48 -18.39 -5.64 23.93
CA ALA A 48 -17.01 -6.13 23.92
C ALA A 48 -16.47 -6.07 22.49
N LEU A 49 -15.31 -5.44 22.31
CA LEU A 49 -14.69 -5.32 21.00
C LEU A 49 -13.98 -6.65 20.66
N PRO A 50 -14.38 -7.37 19.59
CA PRO A 50 -13.69 -8.58 19.18
C PRO A 50 -12.21 -8.29 18.89
N ILE A 51 -11.32 -9.24 19.19
CA ILE A 51 -9.87 -9.04 19.04
C ILE A 51 -9.49 -8.58 17.63
N VAL A 52 -10.14 -9.13 16.59
CA VAL A 52 -9.91 -8.74 15.19
C VAL A 52 -10.21 -7.26 14.95
N ALA A 53 -11.29 -6.72 15.53
CA ALA A 53 -11.64 -5.31 15.39
C ALA A 53 -10.70 -4.42 16.21
N TYR A 54 -10.26 -4.88 17.37
CA TYR A 54 -9.27 -4.20 18.20
C TYR A 54 -7.92 -4.07 17.47
N ASP A 55 -7.44 -5.13 16.83
CA ASP A 55 -6.18 -5.12 16.09
C ASP A 55 -6.22 -4.19 14.87
N VAL A 56 -7.36 -4.15 14.17
CA VAL A 56 -7.57 -3.18 13.08
C VAL A 56 -7.54 -1.75 13.63
N LEU A 57 -8.21 -1.47 14.76
CA LEU A 57 -8.21 -0.16 15.38
C LEU A 57 -6.78 0.30 15.73
N LYS A 58 -5.95 -0.59 16.30
CA LYS A 58 -4.52 -0.29 16.57
C LYS A 58 -3.78 0.16 15.32
N GLN A 59 -3.97 -0.54 14.20
CA GLN A 59 -3.33 -0.21 12.93
C GLN A 59 -3.81 1.14 12.39
N VAL A 60 -5.11 1.41 12.46
CA VAL A 60 -5.71 2.67 11.99
C VAL A 60 -5.17 3.84 12.81
N VAL A 61 -5.26 3.77 14.14
CA VAL A 61 -4.79 4.84 15.04
C VAL A 61 -3.30 5.09 14.84
N SER A 62 -2.50 4.04 14.74
CA SER A 62 -1.06 4.18 14.53
C SER A 62 -0.69 4.79 13.16
N ALA A 63 -1.51 4.57 12.13
CA ALA A 63 -1.31 5.26 10.85
C ALA A 63 -1.71 6.75 10.93
N LEU A 64 -2.85 7.06 11.55
CA LEU A 64 -3.34 8.44 11.67
C LEU A 64 -2.44 9.32 12.54
N GLU A 65 -1.90 8.81 13.65
CA GLU A 65 -0.96 9.56 14.51
C GLU A 65 0.32 9.97 13.77
N ARG A 66 0.73 9.18 12.77
CA ARG A 66 1.89 9.48 11.91
C ARG A 66 1.56 10.44 10.78
N GLY A 67 0.33 10.98 10.74
CA GLY A 67 -0.15 11.83 9.66
C GLY A 67 -0.42 11.08 8.35
N ALA A 68 -0.59 9.76 8.38
CA ALA A 68 -0.93 8.99 7.18
C ALA A 68 -2.46 8.84 7.06
N SER A 69 -3.00 9.12 5.89
CA SER A 69 -4.41 8.82 5.58
C SER A 69 -4.63 7.31 5.52
N VAL A 70 -5.79 6.88 6.01
CA VAL A 70 -6.16 5.45 6.09
C VAL A 70 -7.39 5.17 5.24
N SER A 71 -7.39 4.06 4.51
CA SER A 71 -8.57 3.53 3.82
C SER A 71 -8.83 2.10 4.31
N VAL A 72 -10.08 1.83 4.70
CA VAL A 72 -10.53 0.49 5.07
C VAL A 72 -11.43 -0.02 3.95
N GLU A 73 -10.99 -1.07 3.26
CA GLU A 73 -11.73 -1.65 2.14
C GLU A 73 -11.80 -3.17 2.21
N PRO A 74 -12.91 -3.78 1.73
CA PRO A 74 -12.96 -5.22 1.55
C PRO A 74 -11.85 -5.69 0.62
N ILE A 75 -11.08 -6.69 1.05
CA ILE A 75 -9.92 -7.17 0.29
C ILE A 75 -10.30 -7.86 -1.02
N ASP A 76 -11.50 -8.44 -1.09
CA ASP A 76 -12.09 -9.04 -2.29
C ASP A 76 -12.67 -8.01 -3.27
N ARG A 77 -12.49 -6.71 -3.01
CA ARG A 77 -12.89 -5.66 -3.94
C ARG A 77 -12.19 -5.87 -5.28
N GLN A 78 -12.99 -5.90 -6.33
CA GLN A 78 -12.50 -5.89 -7.71
C GLN A 78 -12.19 -4.46 -8.17
N LEU A 79 -11.01 -4.29 -8.74
CA LEU A 79 -10.45 -3.06 -9.27
C LEU A 79 -10.53 -3.05 -10.79
N THR A 80 -10.75 -1.88 -11.36
CA THR A 80 -10.49 -1.66 -12.79
C THR A 80 -8.99 -1.69 -13.07
N THR A 81 -8.61 -1.90 -14.33
CA THR A 81 -7.21 -1.80 -14.76
C THR A 81 -6.62 -0.42 -14.46
N GLN A 82 -7.41 0.65 -14.53
CA GLN A 82 -6.89 1.98 -14.18
C GLN A 82 -6.60 2.09 -12.68
N GLN A 83 -7.56 1.71 -11.83
CA GLN A 83 -7.40 1.74 -10.37
C GLN A 83 -6.21 0.90 -9.89
N ALA A 84 -6.01 -0.29 -10.46
CA ALA A 84 -4.86 -1.12 -10.15
C ALA A 84 -3.53 -0.48 -10.62
N ALA A 85 -3.52 0.18 -11.78
CA ALA A 85 -2.34 0.88 -12.28
C ALA A 85 -1.95 2.05 -11.36
N ASP A 86 -2.95 2.81 -10.92
CA ASP A 86 -2.77 3.92 -9.97
C ASP A 86 -2.19 3.43 -8.64
N LEU A 87 -2.71 2.31 -8.10
CA LEU A 87 -2.21 1.71 -6.85
C LEU A 87 -0.77 1.16 -6.95
N LEU A 88 -0.37 0.72 -8.13
CA LEU A 88 0.98 0.22 -8.42
C LEU A 88 1.96 1.34 -8.79
N GLY A 89 1.46 2.56 -9.05
CA GLY A 89 2.28 3.67 -9.51
C GLY A 89 2.87 3.45 -10.91
N VAL A 90 2.15 2.76 -11.80
CA VAL A 90 2.58 2.48 -13.18
C VAL A 90 1.54 2.96 -14.19
N SER A 91 1.95 3.09 -15.46
CA SER A 91 0.99 3.40 -16.52
C SER A 91 0.00 2.24 -16.73
N ARG A 92 -1.22 2.56 -17.18
CA ARG A 92 -2.22 1.55 -17.54
C ARG A 92 -1.69 0.58 -18.60
N ASN A 93 -0.94 1.05 -19.59
CA ASN A 93 -0.35 0.19 -20.63
C ASN A 93 0.68 -0.77 -20.03
N THR A 94 1.50 -0.31 -19.09
CA THR A 94 2.43 -1.17 -18.35
C THR A 94 1.67 -2.26 -17.61
N LEU A 95 0.59 -1.92 -16.91
CA LEU A 95 -0.22 -2.93 -16.24
C LEU A 95 -0.85 -3.92 -17.22
N VAL A 96 -1.41 -3.45 -18.35
CA VAL A 96 -1.98 -4.33 -19.37
C VAL A 96 -0.96 -5.36 -19.84
N ARG A 97 0.29 -4.93 -20.10
CA ARG A 97 1.39 -5.84 -20.47
C ARG A 97 1.66 -6.88 -19.38
N LEU A 98 1.74 -6.47 -18.12
CA LEU A 98 1.92 -7.40 -16.99
C LEU A 98 0.80 -8.46 -16.92
N LEU A 99 -0.44 -8.07 -17.22
CA LEU A 99 -1.56 -9.01 -17.25
C LEU A 99 -1.48 -9.96 -18.45
N ASP A 100 -1.03 -9.48 -19.61
CA ASP A 100 -0.81 -10.32 -20.79
C ASP A 100 0.35 -11.31 -20.57
N GLU A 101 1.36 -10.90 -19.81
CA GLU A 101 2.50 -11.71 -19.35
C GLU A 101 2.15 -12.63 -18.16
N HIS A 102 0.91 -12.61 -17.67
CA HIS A 102 0.43 -13.40 -16.53
C HIS A 102 1.17 -13.15 -15.20
N GLU A 103 1.83 -12.00 -15.05
CA GLU A 103 2.51 -11.58 -13.81
C GLU A 103 1.54 -11.25 -12.66
N LEU A 104 0.27 -10.97 -13.02
CA LEU A 104 -0.83 -10.61 -12.13
C LEU A 104 -2.11 -11.34 -12.56
N PRO A 105 -2.84 -11.97 -11.63
CA PRO A 105 -4.12 -12.58 -11.94
C PRO A 105 -5.17 -11.49 -12.25
N PHE A 106 -6.09 -11.81 -13.15
CA PHE A 106 -7.27 -11.00 -13.44
C PHE A 106 -8.44 -11.87 -13.87
N GLU A 107 -9.63 -11.36 -13.64
CA GLU A 107 -10.89 -11.95 -14.09
C GLU A 107 -11.49 -11.09 -15.22
N ARG A 108 -12.27 -11.71 -16.10
CA ARG A 108 -13.11 -10.98 -17.07
C ARG A 108 -14.54 -10.97 -16.57
N LEU A 109 -15.21 -9.83 -16.68
CA LEU A 109 -16.59 -9.70 -16.23
C LEU A 109 -17.53 -10.39 -17.24
N GLY A 110 -17.87 -11.66 -17.01
CA GLY A 110 -18.72 -12.44 -17.92
C GLY A 110 -18.14 -12.49 -19.35
N GLN A 111 -18.95 -12.09 -20.34
CA GLN A 111 -18.53 -12.01 -21.76
C GLN A 111 -17.78 -10.71 -22.12
N SER A 112 -17.55 -9.82 -21.16
CA SER A 112 -16.88 -8.53 -21.40
C SER A 112 -15.38 -8.70 -21.67
N ARG A 113 -14.83 -7.81 -22.51
CA ARG A 113 -13.37 -7.66 -22.70
C ARG A 113 -12.68 -6.97 -21.52
N HIS A 114 -13.44 -6.36 -20.62
CA HIS A 114 -12.87 -5.60 -19.49
C HIS A 114 -12.34 -6.52 -18.39
N ARG A 115 -11.09 -6.26 -17.99
CA ARG A 115 -10.39 -7.00 -16.92
C ARG A 115 -10.68 -6.38 -15.56
N ARG A 116 -10.78 -7.23 -14.55
CA ARG A 116 -10.92 -6.89 -13.12
C ARG A 116 -9.82 -7.59 -12.34
N LEU A 117 -9.22 -6.88 -11.40
CA LEU A 117 -8.15 -7.40 -10.54
C LEU A 117 -8.63 -7.36 -9.10
N ARG A 118 -8.33 -8.37 -8.28
CA ARG A 118 -8.63 -8.31 -6.85
C ARG A 118 -7.62 -7.39 -6.17
N LEU A 119 -8.08 -6.55 -5.24
CA LEU A 119 -7.20 -5.66 -4.48
C LEU A 119 -6.09 -6.44 -3.76
N HIS A 120 -6.41 -7.58 -3.15
CA HIS A 120 -5.44 -8.50 -2.54
C HIS A 120 -4.25 -8.77 -3.48
N ASP A 121 -4.53 -9.21 -4.71
CA ASP A 121 -3.49 -9.66 -5.64
C ASP A 121 -2.62 -8.50 -6.14
N VAL A 122 -3.23 -7.32 -6.32
CA VAL A 122 -2.52 -6.09 -6.68
C VAL A 122 -1.58 -5.67 -5.55
N LEU A 123 -2.03 -5.72 -4.29
CA LEU A 123 -1.18 -5.38 -3.13
C LEU A 123 -0.05 -6.40 -2.92
N ALA A 124 -0.35 -7.70 -3.06
CA ALA A 124 0.65 -8.76 -2.96
C ALA A 124 1.74 -8.65 -4.04
N TYR A 125 1.34 -8.34 -5.28
CA TYR A 125 2.30 -8.06 -6.36
C TYR A 125 3.19 -6.86 -6.05
N ARG A 126 2.61 -5.77 -5.53
CA ARG A 126 3.37 -4.57 -5.15
C ARG A 126 4.44 -4.88 -4.12
N GLU A 127 4.09 -5.68 -3.12
CA GLU A 127 5.03 -6.05 -2.06
C GLU A 127 6.14 -6.95 -2.59
N ARG A 128 5.82 -7.96 -3.40
CA ARG A 128 6.82 -8.81 -4.08
C ARG A 128 7.80 -7.97 -4.89
N LYS A 129 7.32 -7.04 -5.73
CA LYS A 129 8.21 -6.18 -6.54
C LYS A 129 9.04 -5.20 -5.71
N ARG A 130 8.56 -4.76 -4.55
CA ARG A 130 9.36 -3.95 -3.60
C ARG A 130 10.49 -4.77 -3.00
N ALA A 131 10.20 -5.99 -2.55
CA ALA A 131 11.20 -6.91 -2.03
C ALA A 131 12.26 -7.25 -3.08
N ASP A 132 11.85 -7.59 -4.31
CA ASP A 132 12.76 -7.87 -5.43
C ASP A 132 13.67 -6.67 -5.74
N ARG A 133 13.11 -5.45 -5.75
CA ARG A 133 13.88 -4.23 -6.00
C ARG A 133 14.92 -3.98 -4.92
N ARG A 134 14.54 -4.13 -3.64
CA ARG A 134 15.45 -3.98 -2.52
C ARG A 134 16.59 -4.99 -2.61
N SER A 135 16.26 -6.28 -2.84
CA SER A 135 17.27 -7.33 -2.97
C SER A 135 18.24 -7.08 -4.12
N ARG A 136 17.79 -6.54 -5.26
CA ARG A 136 18.68 -6.19 -6.38
C ARG A 136 19.58 -5.00 -6.06
N LEU A 137 19.05 -3.99 -5.36
CA LEU A 137 19.87 -2.85 -4.91
C LEU A 137 20.94 -3.32 -3.91
N ASP A 138 20.56 -4.16 -2.94
CA ASP A 138 21.49 -4.73 -1.97
C ASP A 138 22.59 -5.56 -2.65
N GLU A 139 22.26 -6.29 -3.71
CA GLU A 139 23.22 -7.03 -4.53
C GLU A 139 24.19 -6.10 -5.26
N LEU A 140 23.67 -5.05 -5.92
CA LEU A 140 24.51 -4.07 -6.61
C LEU A 140 25.44 -3.31 -5.65
N THR A 141 24.96 -2.96 -4.46
CA THR A 141 25.78 -2.33 -3.42
C THR A 141 26.86 -3.30 -2.93
N ARG A 142 26.54 -4.58 -2.71
CA ARG A 142 27.56 -5.56 -2.32
C ARG A 142 28.64 -5.73 -3.39
N GLN A 143 28.24 -5.82 -4.67
CA GLN A 143 29.18 -5.93 -5.78
C GLN A 143 30.07 -4.68 -5.88
N ALA A 144 29.50 -3.49 -5.72
CA ALA A 144 30.27 -2.25 -5.68
C ALA A 144 31.28 -2.23 -4.51
N ALA A 145 30.91 -2.75 -3.33
CA ALA A 145 31.81 -2.91 -2.20
C ALA A 145 32.99 -3.85 -2.50
N GLU A 146 32.68 -5.01 -3.10
CA GLU A 146 33.68 -6.02 -3.50
C GLU A 146 34.64 -5.47 -4.55
N ASP A 147 34.13 -4.65 -5.47
CA ASP A 147 34.91 -3.96 -6.50
C ASP A 147 35.64 -2.71 -5.99
N GLY A 148 35.50 -2.37 -4.69
CA GLY A 148 36.14 -1.21 -4.06
C GLY A 148 35.58 0.14 -4.53
N LEU A 149 34.38 0.14 -5.12
CA LEU A 149 33.70 1.33 -5.65
C LEU A 149 32.89 2.09 -4.60
N ASP A 150 32.73 1.53 -3.40
CA ASP A 150 31.96 2.12 -2.30
C ASP A 150 32.65 3.31 -1.61
N ASP A 151 33.99 3.39 -1.72
CA ASP A 151 34.81 4.46 -1.13
C ASP A 151 35.16 5.58 -2.15
N VAL A 152 34.55 5.56 -3.34
CA VAL A 152 34.83 6.57 -4.37
C VAL A 152 34.07 7.84 -4.03
N ASP A 153 34.81 8.93 -3.79
CA ASP A 153 34.26 10.26 -3.56
C ASP A 153 33.29 10.64 -4.72
N PRO A 154 32.03 11.00 -4.41
CA PRO A 154 31.03 11.36 -5.41
C PRO A 154 31.47 12.46 -6.39
N GLU A 155 32.38 13.36 -6.00
CA GLU A 155 32.94 14.36 -6.93
C GLU A 155 33.89 13.72 -7.95
N THR A 156 34.74 12.79 -7.51
CA THR A 156 35.66 12.06 -8.39
C THR A 156 34.89 11.27 -9.48
N TYR A 157 33.73 10.69 -9.12
CA TYR A 157 32.87 10.00 -10.09
C TYR A 157 32.20 10.96 -11.09
N ARG A 158 31.81 12.16 -10.66
CA ARG A 158 31.20 13.17 -11.55
C ARG A 158 32.21 13.75 -12.53
N GLU A 159 33.45 13.98 -12.11
CA GLU A 159 34.54 14.42 -12.97
C GLU A 159 34.84 13.38 -14.06
N ALA A 160 34.95 12.10 -13.69
CA ALA A 160 35.15 11.01 -14.64
C ALA A 160 34.02 10.89 -15.69
N LEU A 161 32.76 11.06 -15.27
CA LEU A 161 31.61 11.06 -16.19
C LEU A 161 31.57 12.29 -17.11
N ALA A 162 32.07 13.44 -16.65
CA ALA A 162 32.15 14.66 -17.46
C ALA A 162 33.23 14.53 -18.56
N ASP A 163 34.35 13.89 -18.25
CA ASP A 163 35.41 13.62 -19.21
C ASP A 163 35.00 12.58 -20.25
N ALA A 164 34.32 11.51 -19.85
CA ALA A 164 33.80 10.50 -20.78
C ALA A 164 32.72 11.04 -21.74
N ARG A 165 32.05 12.14 -21.40
CA ARG A 165 31.08 12.83 -22.27
C ARG A 165 31.71 13.83 -23.25
N LYS A 166 32.99 14.19 -23.05
CA LYS A 166 33.73 15.11 -23.91
C LYS A 166 34.62 14.40 -24.94
N SER A 167 34.77 13.08 -24.83
CA SER A 167 35.40 12.22 -25.85
C SER A 167 34.36 11.63 -26.79
#